data_AF-A0A955Z888-F1
#
_entry.id   AF-A0A955Z888-F1
#
_cell.length_a   1.000
_cell.length_b   1.000
_cell.length_c   1.000
_cell.angle_alpha   90.00
_cell.angle_beta   90.00
_cell.angle_gamma   90.00
#
_symmetry.space_group_name_H-M   'P 1'
#
loop_
_entity.id
_entity.type
_entity.pdbx_description
1 polymer ?
#
loop_
_entity_poly.entity_id
_entity_poly.type
_entity_poly.pdbx_seq_one_letter_code
_entity_poly.pdbx_strand_id
1 'polypeptide(L)'
;VIDEGCGVATGVLQFTIAWGDHPADVDLVVTDPNGVKVHKANRTASSGLQLDKNCPDDGCHGQNVENVYFEGNEPPKGKYSVDVKLVDARGGELPVKVRLSARVGNKTFSAEVPLSPGQGTEKHGVTFEL
;
A
#
# COMPACT_ATOMS: atom_id res chain seq x y z
N VAL A 1 -11.44 1.97 -24.75
CA VAL A 1 -11.07 2.90 -23.67
C VAL A 1 -9.64 2.58 -23.34
N ILE A 2 -8.76 3.51 -23.66
CA ILE A 2 -7.31 3.39 -23.45
C ILE A 2 -7.10 3.73 -21.98
N ASP A 3 -6.70 2.73 -21.20
CA ASP A 3 -6.31 2.91 -19.80
C ASP A 3 -4.96 3.65 -19.79
N GLU A 4 -5.04 4.98 -19.65
CA GLU A 4 -3.89 5.88 -19.50
C GLU A 4 -3.69 6.29 -18.04
N GLY A 5 -4.18 5.49 -17.08
CA GLY A 5 -3.64 5.46 -15.73
C GLY A 5 -2.48 4.46 -15.69
N CYS A 6 -1.59 4.52 -14.70
CA CYS A 6 -0.50 3.56 -14.53
C CYS A 6 -0.97 2.10 -14.22
N GLY A 7 -2.18 1.70 -14.63
CA GLY A 7 -2.77 0.38 -14.44
C GLY A 7 -3.12 0.03 -12.99
N VAL A 8 -3.42 1.04 -12.16
CA VAL A 8 -3.84 0.84 -10.75
C VAL A 8 -5.33 1.12 -10.58
N ALA A 9 -6.03 0.21 -9.90
CA ALA A 9 -7.42 0.36 -9.52
C ALA A 9 -7.60 1.51 -8.53
N THR A 10 -8.79 2.12 -8.54
CA THR A 10 -9.10 3.29 -7.71
C THR A 10 -10.42 3.11 -6.96
N GLY A 11 -10.55 3.73 -5.79
CA GLY A 11 -11.77 3.68 -5.00
C GLY A 11 -11.95 4.89 -4.08
N VAL A 12 -13.11 5.00 -3.43
CA VAL A 12 -13.40 6.04 -2.42
C VAL A 12 -12.53 5.90 -1.16
N LEU A 13 -12.01 4.68 -0.94
CA LEU A 13 -10.99 4.35 0.03
C LEU A 13 -9.84 3.67 -0.71
N GLN A 14 -8.64 4.21 -0.61
CA GLN A 14 -7.48 3.74 -1.35
C GLN A 14 -6.19 4.05 -0.57
N PHE A 15 -5.26 3.10 -0.55
CA PHE A 15 -3.95 3.19 0.05
C PHE A 15 -2.93 2.69 -0.96
N THR A 16 -1.89 3.49 -1.20
CA THR A 16 -0.90 3.18 -2.24
C THR A 16 0.49 3.50 -1.72
N ILE A 17 1.44 2.59 -1.97
CA ILE A 17 2.87 2.85 -1.79
C ILE A 17 3.59 2.77 -3.13
N ALA A 18 4.63 3.58 -3.32
CA ALA A 18 5.49 3.52 -4.50
C ALA A 18 6.94 3.84 -4.13
N TRP A 19 7.91 3.14 -4.74
CA TRP A 19 9.33 3.28 -4.36
C TRP A 19 10.32 3.25 -5.55
N GLY A 20 9.85 3.64 -6.74
CA GLY A 20 10.68 3.84 -7.94
C GLY A 20 11.30 2.56 -8.50
N ASP A 21 12.36 2.72 -9.30
CA ASP A 21 13.15 1.62 -9.85
C ASP A 21 14.16 1.14 -8.80
N HIS A 22 13.66 0.34 -7.86
CA HIS A 22 14.44 -0.11 -6.71
C HIS A 22 14.17 -1.60 -6.46
N PRO A 23 15.18 -2.45 -6.21
CA PRO A 23 14.98 -3.89 -6.12
C PRO A 23 14.26 -4.34 -4.84
N ALA A 24 14.15 -3.48 -3.83
CA ALA A 24 13.53 -3.84 -2.55
C ALA A 24 12.11 -4.38 -2.68
N ASP A 25 11.82 -5.34 -1.80
CA ASP A 25 10.50 -5.87 -1.50
C ASP A 25 9.90 -5.06 -0.35
N VAL A 26 8.85 -4.28 -0.66
CA VAL A 26 8.13 -3.45 0.30
C VAL A 26 6.67 -3.84 0.27
N ASP A 27 6.18 -4.38 1.38
CA ASP A 27 4.78 -4.78 1.52
C ASP A 27 3.93 -3.62 2.07
N LEU A 28 2.73 -3.46 1.50
CA LEU A 28 1.60 -2.72 2.03
C LEU A 28 0.63 -3.68 2.70
N VAL A 29 0.40 -3.47 3.99
CA VAL A 29 -0.60 -4.21 4.76
C VAL A 29 -1.66 -3.26 5.25
N VAL A 30 -2.91 -3.50 4.87
CA VAL A 30 -4.06 -2.70 5.32
C VAL A 30 -4.97 -3.57 6.17
N THR A 31 -5.24 -3.14 7.39
CA THR A 31 -6.21 -3.78 8.29
C THR A 31 -7.50 -2.98 8.30
N ASP A 32 -8.62 -3.63 8.00
CA ASP A 32 -9.95 -3.02 8.03
C ASP A 32 -10.51 -2.87 9.47
N PRO A 33 -11.64 -2.15 9.66
CA PRO A 33 -12.25 -1.98 10.98
C PRO A 33 -12.68 -3.28 11.67
N ASN A 34 -12.88 -4.36 10.92
CA ASN A 34 -13.22 -5.69 11.44
C ASN A 34 -11.96 -6.51 11.82
N GLY A 35 -10.76 -5.96 11.61
CA GLY A 35 -9.49 -6.60 11.91
C GLY A 35 -8.94 -7.50 10.80
N VAL A 36 -9.58 -7.53 9.61
CA VAL A 36 -9.11 -8.33 8.48
C VAL A 36 -7.93 -7.61 7.81
N LYS A 37 -6.83 -8.35 7.60
CA LYS A 37 -5.61 -7.84 6.97
C LYS A 37 -5.55 -8.18 5.49
N VAL A 38 -5.53 -7.17 4.64
CA VAL A 38 -5.24 -7.28 3.21
C VAL A 38 -3.74 -7.09 2.97
N HIS A 39 -3.13 -8.08 2.32
CA HIS A 39 -1.70 -8.16 1.99
C HIS A 39 -1.49 -9.27 0.93
N LYS A 40 -0.25 -9.51 0.50
CA LYS A 40 0.04 -10.45 -0.61
C LYS A 40 -0.53 -11.86 -0.48
N ALA A 41 -0.53 -12.43 0.72
CA ALA A 41 -1.09 -13.76 0.98
C ALA A 41 -2.60 -13.77 1.27
N ASN A 42 -3.22 -12.61 1.49
CA ASN A 42 -4.65 -12.45 1.67
C ASN A 42 -5.12 -11.19 0.92
N ARG A 43 -5.32 -11.32 -0.40
CA ARG A 43 -5.51 -10.18 -1.30
C ARG A 43 -6.89 -9.53 -1.20
N THR A 44 -7.87 -10.16 -0.58
CA THR A 44 -9.25 -9.66 -0.51
C THR A 44 -9.82 -9.83 0.89
N ALA A 45 -10.52 -8.81 1.39
CA ALA A 45 -11.30 -8.89 2.62
C ALA A 45 -12.79 -8.97 2.32
N SER A 46 -13.57 -9.59 3.23
CA SER A 46 -15.03 -9.62 3.14
C SER A 46 -15.67 -8.23 3.24
N SER A 47 -14.94 -7.23 3.74
CA SER A 47 -15.36 -5.83 3.70
C SER A 47 -15.45 -5.28 2.28
N GLY A 48 -14.66 -5.80 1.33
CA GLY A 48 -14.51 -5.25 -0.03
C GLY A 48 -13.15 -4.61 -0.29
N LEU A 49 -12.22 -4.59 0.69
CA LEU A 49 -10.83 -4.20 0.40
C LEU A 49 -10.14 -5.24 -0.48
N GLN A 50 -9.34 -4.77 -1.43
CA GLN A 50 -8.60 -5.60 -2.38
C GLN A 50 -7.18 -5.08 -2.64
N LEU A 51 -6.21 -5.99 -2.68
CA LEU A 51 -4.85 -5.74 -3.17
C LEU A 51 -4.80 -5.95 -4.68
N ASP A 52 -4.59 -4.85 -5.39
CA ASP A 52 -4.56 -4.75 -6.85
C ASP A 52 -3.17 -5.06 -7.42
N LYS A 53 -2.13 -4.41 -6.90
CA LYS A 53 -0.73 -4.59 -7.32
C LYS A 53 0.16 -4.95 -6.16
N ASN A 54 1.12 -5.84 -6.41
CA ASN A 54 2.10 -6.36 -5.47
C ASN A 54 3.51 -6.36 -6.10
N CYS A 55 4.14 -5.19 -6.17
CA CYS A 55 5.47 -5.03 -6.74
C CYS A 55 6.58 -5.38 -5.74
N PRO A 56 7.78 -5.79 -6.22
CA PRO A 56 8.18 -5.92 -7.61
C PRO A 56 7.71 -7.23 -8.28
N ASP A 57 7.06 -8.12 -7.53
CA ASP A 57 6.75 -9.49 -7.98
C ASP A 57 5.69 -9.54 -9.11
N ASP A 58 4.83 -8.53 -9.24
CA ASP A 58 3.83 -8.39 -10.31
C ASP A 58 4.38 -7.81 -11.64
N GLY A 59 5.71 -7.83 -11.85
CA GLY A 59 6.31 -7.43 -13.13
C GLY A 59 6.25 -5.93 -13.39
N CYS A 60 6.72 -5.13 -12.45
CA CYS A 60 6.44 -3.69 -12.40
C CYS A 60 7.39 -2.80 -13.21
N HIS A 61 8.30 -3.40 -13.99
CA HIS A 61 9.18 -2.70 -14.95
C HIS A 61 9.89 -1.45 -14.40
N GLY A 62 10.37 -1.50 -13.16
CA GLY A 62 11.07 -0.39 -12.50
C GLY A 62 10.15 0.72 -11.98
N GLN A 63 8.84 0.48 -11.95
CA GLN A 63 7.83 1.38 -11.34
C GLN A 63 7.07 0.62 -10.26
N ASN A 64 7.73 0.38 -9.13
CA ASN A 64 7.12 -0.42 -8.08
C ASN A 64 6.00 0.33 -7.37
N VAL A 65 4.87 -0.38 -7.23
CA VAL A 65 3.66 0.09 -6.55
C VAL A 65 2.97 -1.08 -5.83
N GLU A 66 2.48 -0.83 -4.62
CA GLU A 66 1.40 -1.66 -4.07
C GLU A 66 0.18 -0.80 -3.82
N ASN A 67 -0.99 -1.36 -4.11
CA ASN A 67 -2.25 -0.62 -4.08
C ASN A 67 -3.34 -1.48 -3.43
N VAL A 68 -3.89 -0.98 -2.33
CA VAL A 68 -5.09 -1.54 -1.70
C VAL A 68 -6.22 -0.54 -1.86
N TYR A 69 -7.34 -0.97 -2.43
CA TYR A 69 -8.51 -0.12 -2.63
C TYR A 69 -9.78 -0.83 -2.17
N PHE A 70 -10.84 -0.06 -1.96
CA PHE A 70 -12.16 -0.59 -1.66
C PHE A 70 -12.98 -0.73 -2.94
N GLU A 71 -13.48 -1.95 -3.21
CA GLU A 71 -14.42 -2.20 -4.29
C GLU A 71 -15.83 -1.76 -3.86
N GLY A 72 -16.32 -0.65 -4.41
CA GLY A 72 -17.63 -0.07 -4.11
C GLY A 72 -17.55 1.37 -3.60
N ASN A 73 -18.68 1.88 -3.10
CA ASN A 73 -18.83 3.29 -2.72
C ASN A 73 -19.07 3.51 -1.22
N GLU A 74 -19.30 2.44 -0.46
CA GLU A 74 -19.66 2.51 0.97
C GLU A 74 -18.73 1.63 1.83
N PRO A 75 -17.47 2.05 2.05
CA PRO A 75 -16.57 1.32 2.93
C PRO A 75 -17.07 1.28 4.38
N PRO A 76 -16.80 0.20 5.13
CA PRO A 76 -17.11 0.13 6.55
C PRO A 76 -16.51 1.33 7.30
N LYS A 77 -17.34 2.02 8.09
CA LYS A 77 -16.87 3.10 8.94
C LYS A 77 -15.98 2.54 10.05
N GLY A 78 -14.99 3.33 10.46
CA GLY A 78 -14.10 2.98 11.55
C GLY A 78 -12.63 3.18 11.21
N LYS A 79 -11.80 2.61 12.08
CA LYS A 79 -10.35 2.73 11.99
C LYS A 79 -9.76 1.72 11.00
N TYR A 80 -9.00 2.24 10.05
CA TYR A 80 -8.12 1.47 9.18
C TYR A 80 -6.67 1.64 9.66
N SER A 81 -5.92 0.55 9.73
CA SER A 81 -4.48 0.58 10.02
C SER A 81 -3.70 0.24 8.77
N VAL A 82 -2.71 1.07 8.43
CA VAL A 82 -1.83 0.90 7.28
C VAL A 82 -0.42 0.72 7.77
N ASP A 83 0.19 -0.40 7.40
CA ASP A 83 1.57 -0.73 7.70
C ASP A 83 2.35 -0.85 6.39
N VAL A 84 3.45 -0.11 6.29
CA VAL A 84 4.43 -0.21 5.19
C VAL A 84 5.67 -0.90 5.76
N LYS A 85 6.11 -1.98 5.14
CA LYS A 85 7.22 -2.80 5.67
C LYS A 85 8.24 -3.13 4.59
N LEU A 86 9.50 -2.82 4.87
CA LEU A 86 10.64 -3.36 4.13
C LEU A 86 10.81 -4.84 4.51
N VAL A 87 10.55 -5.74 3.57
CA VAL A 87 10.68 -7.19 3.76
C VAL A 87 12.11 -7.62 3.45
N ASP A 88 12.64 -7.17 2.33
CA ASP A 88 14.00 -7.43 1.88
C ASP A 88 14.50 -6.25 1.04
N ALA A 89 15.67 -5.71 1.36
CA ALA A 89 16.27 -4.66 0.55
C ALA A 89 16.76 -5.17 -0.82
N ARG A 90 16.93 -6.48 -0.97
CA ARG A 90 17.44 -7.17 -2.18
C ARG A 90 18.73 -6.52 -2.73
N GLY A 91 19.61 -6.07 -1.82
CA GLY A 91 20.87 -5.41 -2.13
C GLY A 91 20.76 -3.97 -2.65
N GLY A 92 19.57 -3.36 -2.61
CA GLY A 92 19.34 -1.97 -3.04
C GLY A 92 19.92 -0.92 -2.09
N GLU A 93 19.91 0.33 -2.56
CA GLU A 93 20.36 1.49 -1.77
C GLU A 93 19.44 1.75 -0.58
N LEU A 94 20.01 2.19 0.54
CA LEU A 94 19.27 2.48 1.77
C LEU A 94 19.43 3.96 2.17
N PRO A 95 18.39 4.58 2.76
CA PRO A 95 17.07 4.01 3.01
C PRO A 95 16.25 3.90 1.72
N VAL A 96 15.38 2.87 1.64
CA VAL A 96 14.37 2.79 0.58
C VAL A 96 13.37 3.91 0.81
N LYS A 97 13.28 4.86 -0.13
CA LYS A 97 12.34 5.99 -0.06
C LYS A 97 11.00 5.56 -0.61
N VAL A 98 10.05 5.28 0.28
CA VAL A 98 8.71 4.85 -0.09
C VAL A 98 7.75 6.03 0.02
N ARG A 99 7.04 6.37 -1.05
CA ARG A 99 5.93 7.31 -0.99
C ARG A 99 4.67 6.57 -0.60
N LEU A 100 4.11 6.86 0.57
CA LEU A 100 2.80 6.41 1.00
C LEU A 100 1.75 7.49 0.68
N SER A 101 0.66 7.11 0.05
CA SER A 101 -0.51 7.97 -0.15
C SER A 101 -1.79 7.25 0.25
N ALA A 102 -2.77 8.01 0.74
CA ALA A 102 -4.08 7.51 1.07
C ALA A 102 -5.18 8.47 0.61
N ARG A 103 -6.31 7.90 0.19
CA ARG A 103 -7.60 8.58 0.03
C ARG A 103 -8.58 7.91 0.98
N VAL A 104 -9.18 8.69 1.87
CA VAL A 104 -10.14 8.22 2.87
C VAL A 104 -11.35 9.13 2.82
N GLY A 105 -12.37 8.71 2.06
CA GLY A 105 -13.51 9.56 1.71
C GLY A 105 -13.06 10.78 0.91
N ASN A 106 -13.24 11.98 1.49
CA ASN A 106 -12.85 13.26 0.88
C ASN A 106 -11.45 13.74 1.34
N LYS A 107 -10.79 13.00 2.23
CA LYS A 107 -9.46 13.36 2.73
C LYS A 107 -8.39 12.66 1.90
N THR A 108 -7.29 13.36 1.66
CA THR A 108 -6.08 12.78 1.06
C THR A 108 -4.91 12.93 2.03
N PHE A 109 -3.97 12.01 1.95
CA PHE A 109 -2.75 11.97 2.74
C PHE A 109 -1.58 11.57 1.83
N SER A 110 -0.40 12.12 2.09
CA SER A 110 0.85 11.69 1.45
C SER A 110 2.00 11.87 2.43
N ALA A 111 2.93 10.92 2.45
CA ALA A 111 4.18 11.00 3.20
C ALA A 111 5.30 10.28 2.44
N GLU A 112 6.54 10.73 2.65
CA GLU A 112 7.73 9.94 2.32
C GLU A 112 8.15 9.16 3.57
N VAL A 113 8.37 7.87 3.41
CA VAL A 113 8.68 6.90 4.45
C VAL A 113 10.03 6.28 4.11
N PRO A 114 11.14 6.77 4.71
CA PRO A 114 12.43 6.12 4.56
C PRO A 114 12.45 4.82 5.38
N LEU A 115 12.76 3.71 4.73
CA LEU A 115 12.86 2.39 5.37
C LEU A 115 14.28 1.84 5.29
N SER A 116 14.76 1.29 6.41
CA SER A 116 16.06 0.61 6.50
C SER A 116 15.94 -0.65 7.36
N PRO A 117 16.66 -1.75 7.05
CA PRO A 117 16.74 -2.91 7.94
C PRO A 117 17.30 -2.51 9.31
N GLY A 118 16.75 -3.05 10.39
CA GLY A 118 17.21 -2.75 11.75
C GLY A 118 16.08 -2.74 12.77
N GLN A 119 16.34 -2.22 13.97
CA GLN A 119 15.35 -2.21 15.06
C GLN A 119 14.33 -1.07 14.90
N GLY A 120 13.26 -1.32 14.14
CA GLY A 120 12.07 -0.45 14.06
C GLY A 120 12.05 0.56 12.91
N THR A 121 13.10 0.63 12.09
CA THR A 121 13.17 1.48 10.89
C THR A 121 12.73 0.75 9.62
N GLU A 122 12.46 -0.55 9.72
CA GLU A 122 12.00 -1.41 8.63
C GLU A 122 10.48 -1.33 8.43
N LYS A 123 9.76 -0.64 9.33
CA LYS A 123 8.31 -0.54 9.30
C LYS A 123 7.83 0.87 9.66
N HIS A 124 6.78 1.31 9.00
CA HIS A 124 6.04 2.52 9.34
C HIS A 124 4.54 2.22 9.42
N GLY A 125 3.89 2.64 10.51
CA GLY A 125 2.46 2.44 10.74
C GLY A 125 1.70 3.76 10.85
N VAL A 126 0.56 3.86 10.16
CA VAL A 126 -0.35 5.02 10.21
C VAL A 126 -1.79 4.52 10.32
N THR A 127 -2.63 5.24 11.06
CA THR A 127 -4.06 4.94 11.18
C THR A 127 -4.91 6.03 10.56
N PHE A 128 -6.03 5.62 9.94
CA PHE A 128 -7.01 6.52 9.35
C PHE A 128 -8.41 6.21 9.90
N GLU A 129 -9.17 7.26 10.15
CA GLU A 129 -10.59 7.17 10.54
C GLU A 129 -11.46 7.63 9.38
N LEU A 130 -12.40 6.78 8.96
CA LEU A 130 -13.36 7.05 7.89
C LEU A 130 -14.70 7.58 8.43
#